data_AF-A0A4Q5LWE3-F1
#
_entry.id   AF-A0A4Q5LWE3-F1
#
_cell.length_a   1.000
_cell.length_b   1.000
_cell.length_c   1.000
_cell.angle_alpha   90.00
_cell.angle_beta   90.00
_cell.angle_gamma   90.00
#
_symmetry.space_group_name_H-M   'P 1'
#
loop_
_entity.id
_entity.type
_entity.pdbx_description
1 polymer ?
#
loop_
_entity_poly.entity_id
_entity_poly.type
_entity_poly.pdbx_seq_one_letter_code
_entity_poly.pdbx_strand_id
1 'polypeptide(L)'
;MTDKQERIETREINWNKELELFLQADLNKQSYQSAYIVEVKDKKINYRLKEGEKIPVKQLIIEFDEKDLPKHVEAIMRTSNYLYESDKKLTADLINNQLRNYKIEGSQELFIGSKKSFSVVGKIK
;
A
#
# COMPACT_ATOMS: atom_id res chain seq x y z
N MET A 1 -24.82 17.92 7.76
CA MET A 1 -24.52 17.70 6.32
C MET A 1 -24.09 16.26 6.19
N THR A 2 -24.89 15.43 5.53
CA THR A 2 -24.71 13.97 5.51
C THR A 2 -23.77 13.62 4.37
N ASP A 3 -22.52 13.26 4.69
CA ASP A 3 -21.52 12.84 3.71
C ASP A 3 -22.03 11.57 3.01
N LYS A 4 -22.30 11.65 1.71
CA LYS A 4 -22.90 10.56 0.94
C LYS A 4 -21.80 9.56 0.60
N GLN A 5 -21.77 8.45 1.32
CA GLN A 5 -20.78 7.39 1.10
C GLN A 5 -21.10 6.67 -0.22
N GLU A 6 -20.33 6.96 -1.27
CA GLU A 6 -20.45 6.28 -2.56
C GLU A 6 -19.77 4.91 -2.50
N ARG A 7 -20.53 3.84 -2.69
CA ARG A 7 -20.04 2.47 -2.79
C ARG A 7 -20.21 2.00 -4.23
N ILE A 8 -19.11 1.60 -4.86
CA ILE A 8 -19.10 1.05 -6.21
C ILE A 8 -18.67 -0.42 -6.11
N GLU A 9 -19.50 -1.31 -6.64
CA GLU A 9 -19.16 -2.73 -6.79
C GLU A 9 -19.10 -3.05 -8.29
N THR A 10 -17.95 -3.51 -8.76
CA THR A 10 -17.75 -3.85 -10.17
C THR A 10 -16.90 -5.11 -10.30
N ARG A 11 -17.15 -5.88 -11.36
CA ARG A 11 -16.31 -7.01 -11.80
C ARG A 11 -15.37 -6.61 -12.94
N GLU A 12 -15.66 -5.50 -13.61
CA GLU A 12 -14.80 -4.91 -14.62
C GLU A 12 -13.78 -4.02 -13.92
N ILE A 13 -12.66 -4.63 -13.54
CA ILE A 13 -11.54 -3.97 -12.88
C ILE A 13 -10.46 -3.73 -13.92
N ASN A 14 -10.05 -2.46 -14.08
CA ASN A 14 -8.83 -2.16 -14.82
C ASN A 14 -7.62 -2.48 -13.93
N TRP A 15 -7.18 -3.74 -13.99
CA TRP A 15 -6.09 -4.27 -13.19
C TRP A 15 -4.78 -3.49 -13.34
N ASN A 16 -4.52 -2.90 -14.51
CA ASN A 16 -3.34 -2.06 -14.70
C ASN A 16 -3.37 -0.83 -13.79
N LYS A 17 -4.53 -0.17 -13.62
CA LYS A 17 -4.67 0.98 -12.71
C LYS A 17 -4.63 0.57 -11.23
N GLU A 18 -5.28 -0.53 -10.87
CA GLU A 18 -5.32 -0.99 -9.46
C GLU A 18 -3.94 -1.44 -8.97
N LEU A 19 -3.18 -2.15 -9.82
CA LEU A 19 -1.86 -2.66 -9.48
C LEU A 19 -0.74 -1.62 -9.65
N GLU A 20 -1.00 -0.50 -10.32
CA GLU A 20 -0.04 0.61 -10.46
C GLU A 20 0.41 1.14 -9.10
N LEU A 21 -0.48 1.16 -8.09
CA LEU A 21 -0.12 1.58 -6.74
C LEU A 21 0.86 0.60 -6.05
N PHE A 22 0.81 -0.69 -6.39
CA PHE A 22 1.79 -1.66 -5.94
C PHE A 22 3.11 -1.54 -6.70
N LEU A 23 3.09 -1.15 -7.99
CA LEU A 23 4.31 -0.79 -8.73
C LEU A 23 4.99 0.47 -8.17
N GLN A 24 4.22 1.43 -7.67
CA GLN A 24 4.77 2.60 -6.96
C GLN A 24 5.40 2.21 -5.61
N ALA A 25 4.96 1.10 -5.03
CA ALA A 25 5.55 0.53 -3.82
C ALA A 25 6.77 -0.36 -4.10
N ASP A 26 7.18 -0.50 -5.37
CA ASP A 26 8.35 -1.28 -5.75
C ASP A 26 9.64 -0.64 -5.21
N LEU A 27 10.21 -1.28 -4.20
CA LEU A 27 11.45 -0.87 -3.55
C LEU A 27 12.71 -1.23 -4.36
N ASN A 28 12.58 -1.90 -5.51
CA ASN A 28 13.72 -2.37 -6.30
C ASN A 28 14.52 -1.26 -7.00
N LYS A 29 14.15 0.03 -6.88
CA LYS A 29 14.98 1.12 -7.40
C LYS A 29 16.29 1.19 -6.60
N GLN A 30 17.44 1.21 -7.26
CA GLN A 30 18.76 1.26 -6.61
C GLN A 30 18.89 2.37 -5.56
N SER A 31 18.28 3.54 -5.80
CA SER A 31 18.28 4.68 -4.87
C SER A 31 17.50 4.44 -3.58
N TYR A 32 16.68 3.39 -3.50
CA TYR A 32 15.89 3.06 -2.33
C TYR A 32 16.62 2.10 -1.39
N GLN A 33 17.60 1.32 -1.87
CA GLN A 33 18.28 0.30 -1.05
C GLN A 33 18.96 0.88 0.21
N SER A 34 19.50 2.09 0.13
CA SER A 34 20.12 2.79 1.26
C SER A 34 19.14 3.61 2.11
N ALA A 35 17.93 3.85 1.62
CA ALA A 35 16.94 4.72 2.26
C ALA A 35 16.10 4.01 3.33
N TYR A 36 16.17 2.69 3.43
CA TYR A 36 15.41 1.90 4.40
C TYR A 36 16.29 1.25 5.45
N ILE A 37 15.73 1.10 6.64
CA ILE A 37 16.19 0.18 7.69
C ILE A 37 15.46 -1.14 7.44
N VAL A 38 16.22 -2.23 7.36
CA VAL A 38 15.67 -3.57 7.13
C VAL A 38 15.78 -4.36 8.42
N GLU A 39 14.64 -4.80 8.94
CA GLU A 39 14.55 -5.68 10.10
C GLU A 39 14.01 -7.04 9.63
N VAL A 40 14.80 -8.10 9.79
CA VAL A 40 14.37 -9.47 9.52
C VAL A 40 14.18 -10.16 10.86
N LYS A 41 12.98 -10.69 11.10
CA LYS A 41 12.67 -11.46 12.30
C LYS A 41 11.72 -12.58 11.95
N ASP A 42 12.10 -13.81 12.28
CA ASP A 42 11.32 -15.02 11.96
C ASP A 42 10.99 -15.06 10.44
N LYS A 43 9.73 -15.33 10.09
CA LYS A 43 9.19 -15.33 8.72
C LYS A 43 8.65 -13.95 8.33
N LYS A 44 9.31 -12.86 8.74
CA LYS A 44 8.88 -11.49 8.49
C LYS A 44 10.05 -10.57 8.17
N ILE A 45 9.89 -9.77 7.13
CA ILE A 45 10.81 -8.70 6.75
C ILE A 45 10.06 -7.37 6.84
N ASN A 46 10.66 -6.40 7.52
CA ASN A 46 10.12 -5.06 7.70
C ASN A 46 11.13 -4.03 7.16
N TYR A 47 10.75 -3.34 6.10
CA TYR A 47 11.47 -2.20 5.55
C TYR A 47 10.84 -0.93 6.11
N ARG A 48 11.61 -0.11 6.83
CA ARG A 48 11.17 1.17 7.38
C ARG A 48 12.00 2.30 6.81
N LEU A 49 11.35 3.33 6.29
CA LEU A 49 12.06 4.48 5.73
C LEU A 49 12.88 5.17 6.82
N LYS A 50 14.14 5.49 6.51
CA LYS A 50 15.02 6.26 7.40
C LYS A 50 14.48 7.67 7.59
N GLU A 51 14.78 8.25 8.74
CA GLU A 51 14.43 9.63 9.03
C GLU A 51 15.14 10.59 8.04
N GLY A 52 14.43 11.63 7.61
CA GLY A 52 14.92 12.61 6.64
C GLY A 52 14.66 12.24 5.17
N GLU A 53 14.39 10.98 4.85
CA GLU A 53 14.10 10.55 3.49
C GLU A 53 12.67 10.94 3.06
N LYS A 54 12.53 11.40 1.80
CA LYS A 54 11.25 11.92 1.25
C LYS A 54 10.57 10.96 0.27
N ILE A 55 10.83 9.66 0.39
CA ILE A 55 10.22 8.63 -0.46
C ILE A 55 8.78 8.35 0.02
N PRO A 56 7.80 8.13 -0.87
CA PRO A 56 6.40 7.94 -0.48
C PRO A 56 6.14 6.70 0.38
N VAL A 57 6.82 5.58 0.09
CA VAL A 57 6.67 4.33 0.85
C VAL A 57 7.38 4.48 2.19
N LYS A 58 6.63 4.57 3.28
CA LYS A 58 7.16 4.75 4.63
C LYS A 58 7.50 3.43 5.30
N GLN A 59 6.73 2.40 4.99
CA GLN A 59 6.96 1.06 5.52
C GLN A 59 6.47 0.01 4.52
N LEU A 60 7.21 -1.09 4.40
CA LEU A 60 6.79 -2.30 3.69
C LEU A 60 7.07 -3.51 4.60
N ILE A 61 6.03 -4.29 4.87
CA ILE A 61 6.11 -5.53 5.62
C ILE A 61 5.79 -6.67 4.67
N ILE A 62 6.62 -7.71 4.70
CA ILE A 62 6.38 -8.97 4.00
C ILE A 62 6.44 -10.08 5.03
N GLU A 63 5.37 -10.86 5.14
CA GLU A 63 5.33 -12.07 5.96
C GLU A 63 5.28 -13.29 5.06
N PHE A 64 5.98 -14.33 5.49
CA PHE A 64 6.14 -15.59 4.78
C PHE A 64 5.41 -16.72 5.50
N ASP A 65 5.01 -17.74 4.76
CA ASP A 65 4.49 -19.00 5.29
C ASP A 65 5.63 -19.99 5.64
N GLU A 66 5.24 -21.18 6.08
CA GLU A 66 6.19 -22.25 6.42
C GLU A 66 7.05 -22.71 5.24
N LYS A 67 6.58 -22.49 3.99
CA LYS A 67 7.29 -22.83 2.76
C LYS A 67 8.12 -21.67 2.20
N ASP A 68 8.31 -20.61 2.99
CA ASP A 68 9.02 -19.39 2.59
C ASP A 68 8.36 -18.66 1.40
N LEU A 69 7.05 -18.86 1.21
CA LEU A 69 6.28 -18.10 0.22
C LEU A 69 5.63 -16.89 0.88
N PRO A 70 5.57 -15.72 0.22
CA PRO A 70 4.84 -14.57 0.73
C PRO A 70 3.38 -14.96 0.99
N LYS A 71 2.90 -14.70 2.21
CA LYS A 71 1.50 -14.89 2.60
C LYS A 71 0.78 -13.57 2.86
N HIS A 72 1.53 -12.54 3.25
CA HIS A 72 0.98 -11.23 3.56
C HIS A 72 1.96 -10.14 3.17
N VAL A 73 1.44 -9.08 2.55
CA VAL A 73 2.20 -7.89 2.20
C VAL A 73 1.41 -6.68 2.68
N GLU A 74 2.06 -5.80 3.44
CA GLU A 74 1.50 -4.54 3.88
C GLU A 74 2.43 -3.39 3.51
N ALA A 75 1.90 -2.33 2.90
CA ALA A 75 2.63 -1.11 2.60
C ALA A 75 1.92 0.12 3.16
N ILE A 76 2.68 1.00 3.81
CA ILE A 76 2.22 2.31 4.27
C ILE A 76 2.86 3.37 3.39
N MET A 77 2.05 4.19 2.75
CA MET A 77 2.48 5.26 1.86
C MET A 77 1.96 6.61 2.37
N ARG A 78 2.82 7.61 2.37
CA ARG A 78 2.47 9.00 2.66
C ARG A 78 3.11 9.92 1.62
N THR A 79 2.28 10.75 1.00
CA THR A 79 2.71 11.84 0.12
C THR A 79 2.19 13.14 0.69
N SER A 80 3.06 14.14 0.83
CA SER A 80 2.66 15.50 1.21
C SER A 80 3.45 16.48 0.34
N ASN A 81 2.74 17.39 -0.30
CA ASN A 81 3.28 18.53 -1.03
C ASN A 81 2.30 19.71 -0.93
N TYR A 82 2.65 20.84 -1.53
CA TYR A 82 1.83 22.06 -1.46
C TYR A 82 0.39 21.90 -1.95
N LEU A 83 0.14 20.98 -2.89
CA LEU A 83 -1.16 20.81 -3.52
C LEU A 83 -2.04 19.79 -2.79
N TYR A 84 -1.44 18.77 -2.17
CA TYR A 84 -2.20 17.74 -1.48
C TYR A 84 -1.38 16.94 -0.48
N GLU A 85 -2.11 16.35 0.46
CA GLU A 85 -1.63 15.30 1.35
C GLU A 85 -2.42 14.01 1.11
N SER A 86 -1.73 12.87 1.17
CA SER A 86 -2.36 11.56 1.03
C SER A 86 -1.66 10.53 1.91
N ASP A 87 -2.50 9.77 2.60
CA ASP A 87 -2.13 8.59 3.38
C ASP A 87 -2.79 7.38 2.77
N LYS A 88 -2.04 6.31 2.53
CA LYS A 88 -2.55 5.03 2.03
C LYS A 88 -1.94 3.87 2.79
N LYS A 89 -2.78 2.88 3.09
CA LYS A 89 -2.39 1.56 3.58
C LYS A 89 -2.86 0.54 2.57
N LEU A 90 -1.93 -0.25 2.06
CA LEU A 90 -2.17 -1.35 1.14
C LEU A 90 -1.92 -2.64 1.90
N THR A 91 -2.85 -3.59 1.83
CA THR A 91 -2.66 -4.94 2.36
C THR A 91 -3.06 -5.96 1.31
N ALA A 92 -2.29 -7.03 1.17
CA ALA A 92 -2.54 -8.11 0.23
C ALA A 92 -2.23 -9.45 0.89
N ASP A 93 -3.16 -10.39 0.78
CA ASP A 93 -2.95 -11.76 1.24
C ASP A 93 -2.77 -12.70 0.04
N LEU A 94 -1.82 -13.60 0.19
CA LEU A 94 -1.44 -14.57 -0.81
C LEU A 94 -1.52 -15.99 -0.25
N ILE A 95 -1.90 -16.94 -1.10
CA ILE A 95 -1.83 -18.37 -0.80
C ILE A 95 -1.11 -19.05 -1.95
N ASN A 96 -0.04 -19.78 -1.66
CA ASN A 96 0.83 -20.39 -2.68
C ASN A 96 1.28 -19.36 -3.74
N ASN A 97 1.70 -18.18 -3.28
CA ASN A 97 2.14 -17.07 -4.14
C ASN A 97 1.07 -16.52 -5.10
N GLN A 98 -0.22 -16.83 -4.87
CA GLN A 98 -1.34 -16.28 -5.62
C GLN A 98 -2.11 -15.30 -4.76
N LEU A 99 -2.34 -14.08 -5.27
CA LEU A 99 -3.16 -13.06 -4.61
C LEU A 99 -4.58 -13.60 -4.40
N ARG A 100 -5.09 -13.51 -3.17
CA ARG A 100 -6.45 -13.93 -2.79
C ARG A 100 -7.34 -12.77 -2.48
N ASN A 101 -6.83 -11.81 -1.74
CA ASN A 101 -7.54 -10.59 -1.46
C ASN A 101 -6.56 -9.45 -1.30
N TYR A 102 -7.06 -8.24 -1.52
CA TYR A 102 -6.33 -7.03 -1.21
C TYR A 102 -7.27 -5.97 -0.70
N LYS A 103 -6.71 -5.02 0.04
CA LYS A 103 -7.40 -3.86 0.55
C LYS A 103 -6.51 -2.64 0.41
N ILE A 104 -7.11 -1.55 -0.05
CA ILE A 104 -6.48 -0.25 -0.10
C ILE A 104 -7.36 0.70 0.71
N GLU A 105 -6.79 1.24 1.77
CA GLU A 105 -7.44 2.26 2.58
C GLU A 105 -6.63 3.52 2.51
N GLY A 106 -7.29 4.66 2.52
CA GLY A 106 -6.55 5.89 2.54
C GLY A 106 -7.40 7.11 2.70
N SER A 107 -6.70 8.23 2.67
CA SER A 107 -7.31 9.53 2.62
C SER A 107 -6.50 10.45 1.74
N GLN A 108 -7.18 11.46 1.21
CA GLN A 108 -6.58 12.52 0.43
C GLN A 108 -7.20 13.85 0.83
N GLU A 109 -6.35 14.82 1.08
CA GLU A 109 -6.71 16.18 1.42
C GLU A 109 -6.03 17.10 0.42
N LEU A 110 -6.84 17.90 -0.29
CA LEU A 110 -6.33 18.92 -1.20
C LEU A 110 -6.11 20.21 -0.43
N PHE A 111 -5.22 21.07 -0.93
CA PHE A 111 -4.99 22.40 -0.34
C PHE A 111 -6.27 23.27 -0.26
N ILE A 112 -7.29 22.94 -1.05
CA ILE A 112 -8.65 23.49 -0.97
C ILE A 112 -9.62 22.34 -0.73
N GLY A 113 -10.46 22.48 0.31
CA GLY A 113 -11.56 21.55 0.59
C GLY A 113 -11.34 20.76 1.88
N SER A 114 -12.06 19.66 2.02
CA SER A 114 -11.98 18.75 3.17
C SER A 114 -11.31 17.43 2.80
N LYS A 115 -10.69 16.80 3.81
CA LYS A 115 -10.15 15.45 3.73
C LYS A 115 -11.22 14.43 3.30
N LYS A 116 -10.91 13.63 2.28
CA LYS A 116 -11.76 12.54 1.79
C LYS A 116 -11.09 11.20 2.09
N SER A 117 -11.84 10.29 2.70
CA SER A 117 -11.39 8.92 2.97
C SER A 117 -11.99 7.95 1.95
N PHE A 118 -11.26 6.88 1.63
CA PHE A 118 -11.73 5.84 0.74
C PHE A 118 -11.26 4.45 1.21
N SER A 119 -11.98 3.42 0.77
CA SER A 119 -11.62 2.02 1.00
C SER A 119 -11.99 1.21 -0.24
N VAL A 120 -11.05 0.42 -0.72
CA VAL A 120 -11.21 -0.52 -1.83
C VAL A 120 -10.88 -1.90 -1.31
N VAL A 121 -11.75 -2.88 -1.59
CA VAL A 121 -11.55 -4.28 -1.21
C VAL A 121 -11.74 -5.15 -2.44
N GLY A 122 -10.70 -5.90 -2.81
CA GLY A 122 -10.75 -6.89 -3.87
C GLY A 122 -10.66 -8.31 -3.30
N LYS A 123 -11.49 -9.22 -3.82
CA LYS A 123 -11.44 -10.65 -3.52
C LYS A 123 -11.36 -11.44 -4.82
N ILE A 124 -10.34 -12.28 -4.94
CA ILE A 124 -10.09 -13.14 -6.09
C ILE A 124 -10.61 -14.53 -5.74
N LYS A 125 -11.55 -15.04 -6.55
CA LYS A 125 -12.12 -16.38 -6.42
C LYS A 125 -11.36 -17.38 -7.27
#